data_AF-A0A2A6E5C6-F1
#
_entry.id   AF-A0A2A6E5C6-F1
#
_cell.length_a   1.000
_cell.length_b   1.000
_cell.length_c   1.000
_cell.angle_alpha   90.00
_cell.angle_beta   90.00
_cell.angle_gamma   90.00
#
_symmetry.space_group_name_H-M   'P 1'
#
loop_
_entity.id
_entity.type
_entity.pdbx_description
1 polymer ?
#
loop_
_entity_poly.entity_id
_entity_poly.type
_entity_poly.pdbx_seq_one_letter_code
_entity_poly.pdbx_strand_id
1 'polypeptide(L)'
;MYPAKFIVDKHTLKGAFYKIHNDYLGDIPLEWPTFYNGYYVWNVDPGDLIDQLDAQLKNNTSLKEKARKRLQEIRNDIRESDNNYIFYAELKK
;
A
#
# COMPACT_ATOMS: atom_id res chain seq x y z
N MET A 1 -2.51 20.82 1.86
CA MET A 1 -1.63 20.12 2.81
C MET A 1 -2.49 19.10 3.55
N TYR A 2 -2.37 17.82 3.22
CA TYR A 2 -3.10 16.77 3.94
C TYR A 2 -2.60 16.71 5.39
N PRO A 3 -3.47 16.46 6.39
CA PRO A 3 -3.03 16.33 7.77
C PRO A 3 -1.96 15.24 7.87
N ALA A 4 -0.88 15.54 8.58
CA ALA A 4 0.17 14.58 8.82
C ALA A 4 -0.39 13.40 9.63
N LYS A 5 -0.18 12.18 9.14
CA LYS A 5 -0.61 10.94 9.80
C LYS A 5 0.10 10.79 11.14
N PHE A 6 -0.66 10.78 12.22
CA PHE A 6 -0.14 10.77 13.59
C PHE A 6 -0.78 9.64 14.41
N ILE A 7 0.05 8.85 15.08
CA ILE A 7 -0.38 7.76 15.95
C ILE A 7 -0.11 8.13 17.40
N VAL A 8 -1.01 7.75 18.31
CA VAL A 8 -0.90 8.03 19.75
C VAL A 8 -1.08 6.74 20.52
N ASP A 9 -0.13 6.45 21.40
CA ASP A 9 -0.33 5.49 22.48
C ASP A 9 -1.20 6.15 23.55
N LYS A 10 -2.42 5.65 23.73
CA LYS A 10 -3.40 6.23 24.68
C LYS A 10 -3.03 6.01 26.14
N HIS A 11 -2.17 5.04 26.46
CA HIS A 11 -1.73 4.80 27.84
C HIS A 11 -0.64 5.77 28.26
N THR A 12 0.31 6.06 27.37
CA THR A 12 1.45 6.94 27.66
C THR A 12 1.26 8.37 27.18
N LEU A 13 0.23 8.62 26.36
CA LEU A 13 -0.05 9.89 25.66
C LEU A 13 1.10 10.35 24.75
N LYS A 14 2.02 9.45 24.42
CA LYS A 14 3.10 9.71 23.47
C LYS A 14 2.59 9.43 22.06
N GLY A 15 3.02 10.25 21.11
CA GLY A 15 2.68 10.06 19.71
C GLY A 15 3.85 10.33 18.78
N ALA A 16 3.70 9.88 17.54
CA ALA A 16 4.67 10.05 16.48
C ALA A 16 3.98 10.16 15.12
N PHE A 17 4.66 10.79 14.17
CA PHE A 17 4.26 10.74 12.77
C PHE A 17 4.57 9.37 12.19
N TYR A 18 3.69 8.87 11.33
CA TYR A 18 3.86 7.58 10.69
C TYR A 18 3.62 7.63 9.18
N LYS A 19 4.21 6.66 8.47
CA LYS A 19 3.91 6.31 7.09
C LYS A 19 3.61 4.81 7.06
N ILE A 20 2.58 4.43 6.32
CA ILE A 20 2.23 3.02 6.13
C ILE A 20 2.67 2.64 4.73
N HIS A 21 3.36 1.50 4.64
CA HIS A 21 3.82 0.93 3.39
C HIS A 21 3.20 -0.46 3.20
N ASN A 22 2.88 -0.81 1.96
CA ASN A 22 2.41 -2.13 1.60
C ASN A 22 3.60 -2.99 1.13
N ASP A 23 4.09 -3.85 2.02
CA ASP A 23 5.23 -4.76 1.76
C ASP A 23 4.92 -5.81 0.67
N TYR A 24 3.65 -6.20 0.54
CA TYR A 24 3.19 -7.09 -0.53
C TYR A 24 3.33 -6.44 -1.92
N LEU A 25 3.12 -5.13 -2.01
CA LEU A 25 3.24 -4.37 -3.25
C LEU A 25 4.60 -3.67 -3.44
N GLY A 26 5.63 -4.10 -2.71
CA GLY A 26 6.99 -3.55 -2.87
C GLY A 26 7.18 -2.21 -2.17
N ASP A 27 6.62 -2.08 -0.96
CA ASP A 27 6.69 -0.89 -0.09
C ASP A 27 6.02 0.36 -0.68
N ILE A 28 4.99 0.19 -1.49
CA ILE A 28 4.14 1.29 -1.97
C ILE A 28 3.56 2.04 -0.75
N PRO A 29 3.72 3.37 -0.69
CA PRO A 29 3.14 4.16 0.39
C PRO A 29 1.61 4.18 0.27
N LEU A 30 0.94 3.89 1.37
CA LEU A 30 -0.53 3.87 1.41
C LEU A 30 -1.06 5.22 1.89
N GLU A 31 -1.76 5.94 1.01
CA GLU A 31 -2.29 7.26 1.33
C GLU A 31 -3.52 7.21 2.24
N TRP A 32 -4.52 6.38 1.93
CA TRP A 32 -5.79 6.35 2.69
C TRP A 32 -6.29 4.93 2.98
N PRO A 33 -5.52 4.15 3.77
CA PRO A 33 -5.99 2.84 4.20
C PRO A 33 -7.07 2.98 5.27
N THR A 34 -8.09 2.14 5.19
CA THR A 34 -9.11 1.99 6.24
C THR A 34 -8.76 0.80 7.11
N PHE A 35 -8.92 0.96 8.43
CA PHE A 35 -8.73 -0.12 9.39
C PHE A 35 -10.02 -0.35 10.15
N TYR A 36 -10.52 -1.59 10.14
CA TYR A 36 -11.77 -1.94 10.80
C TYR A 36 -11.74 -3.38 11.30
N ASN A 37 -12.09 -3.61 12.57
CA ASN A 37 -12.15 -4.93 13.20
C ASN A 37 -10.92 -5.82 12.97
N GLY A 38 -9.71 -5.24 13.05
CA GLY A 38 -8.47 -5.99 12.83
C GLY A 38 -8.14 -6.25 11.36
N TYR A 39 -8.87 -5.65 10.42
CA TYR A 39 -8.59 -5.73 9.00
C TYR A 39 -8.10 -4.40 8.43
N TYR A 40 -7.23 -4.52 7.44
CA TYR A 40 -6.80 -3.48 6.53
C TYR A 40 -7.62 -3.56 5.25
N VAL A 41 -8.11 -2.40 4.79
CA VAL A 41 -8.80 -2.23 3.51
C VAL A 41 -8.21 -1.05 2.76
N TRP A 42 -7.86 -1.25 1.50
CA TRP A 42 -7.44 -0.15 0.61
C TRP A 42 -8.11 -0.30 -0.75
N ASN A 43 -8.85 0.73 -1.14
CA ASN A 43 -9.47 0.88 -2.45
C ASN A 43 -8.55 1.75 -3.30
N VAL A 44 -8.21 1.28 -4.51
CA VAL A 44 -7.33 2.00 -5.45
C VAL A 44 -7.87 1.90 -6.87
N ASP A 45 -7.80 3.01 -7.59
CA ASP A 45 -8.08 3.09 -9.02
C ASP A 45 -7.03 2.30 -9.83
N PRO A 46 -7.41 1.61 -10.93
CA PRO A 46 -6.47 0.85 -11.74
C PRO A 46 -5.33 1.68 -12.32
N GLY A 47 -5.59 2.91 -12.78
CA GLY A 47 -4.57 3.81 -13.32
C GLY A 47 -3.57 4.23 -12.24
N ASP A 48 -4.08 4.63 -11.07
CA ASP A 48 -3.23 4.95 -9.92
C ASP A 48 -2.37 3.75 -9.48
N LEU A 49 -2.94 2.54 -9.50
CA LEU A 49 -2.22 1.33 -9.13
C LEU A 49 -1.13 0.98 -10.16
N ILE A 50 -1.44 1.12 -11.45
CA ILE A 50 -0.50 0.96 -12.55
C ILE A 50 0.71 1.89 -12.36
N ASP A 51 0.47 3.19 -12.14
CA ASP A 51 1.53 4.19 -11.99
C ASP A 51 2.42 3.89 -10.78
N GLN A 52 1.82 3.50 -9.65
CA GLN A 52 2.56 3.14 -8.45
C GLN A 52 3.41 1.87 -8.64
N LEU A 53 2.87 0.85 -9.32
CA LEU A 53 3.61 -0.38 -9.63
C LEU A 53 4.77 -0.12 -10.60
N ASP A 54 4.55 0.67 -11.65
CA ASP A 54 5.58 1.03 -12.62
C ASP A 54 6.69 1.86 -11.97
N ALA A 55 6.33 2.80 -11.09
CA ALA A 55 7.29 3.56 -10.29
C ALA A 55 8.11 2.66 -9.36
N GLN A 56 7.51 1.67 -8.70
CA GLN A 56 8.26 0.74 -7.85
C GLN A 56 9.19 -0.17 -8.65
N LEU A 57 8.71 -0.73 -9.77
CA LEU A 57 9.51 -1.59 -10.64
C LEU A 57 10.72 -0.83 -11.22
N LYS A 58 10.56 0.46 -11.51
CA LYS A 58 11.62 1.31 -12.03
C LYS A 58 12.60 1.79 -10.95
N ASN A 59 12.11 2.25 -9.81
CA ASN A 59 12.91 3.00 -8.84
C ASN A 59 13.47 2.12 -7.71
N ASN A 60 12.82 1.00 -7.39
CA ASN A 60 13.23 0.15 -6.27
C ASN A 60 14.17 -0.97 -6.74
N THR A 61 15.47 -0.66 -6.71
CA THR A 61 16.56 -1.59 -7.07
C THR A 61 16.82 -2.66 -6.01
N SER A 62 16.26 -2.50 -4.80
CA SER A 62 16.45 -3.41 -3.67
C SER A 62 15.36 -4.50 -3.57
N LEU A 63 14.38 -4.50 -4.49
CA LEU A 63 13.35 -5.54 -4.55
C LEU A 63 14.00 -6.90 -4.83
N LYS A 64 13.69 -7.87 -3.96
CA LYS A 64 14.02 -9.27 -4.19
C LYS A 64 13.40 -9.75 -5.50
N GLU A 65 14.10 -10.61 -6.23
CA GLU A 65 13.64 -11.12 -7.53
C GLU A 65 12.21 -11.69 -7.49
N LYS A 66 11.89 -12.48 -6.47
CA LYS A 66 10.53 -13.00 -6.25
C LYS A 66 9.48 -11.90 -6.11
N ALA A 67 9.78 -10.83 -5.37
CA ALA A 67 8.88 -9.71 -5.21
C ALA A 67 8.72 -8.94 -6.53
N ARG A 68 9.83 -8.67 -7.22
CA ARG A 68 9.82 -8.00 -8.53
C ARG A 68 8.97 -8.76 -9.56
N LYS A 69 9.14 -10.08 -9.64
CA LYS A 69 8.33 -10.93 -10.53
C LYS A 69 6.84 -10.86 -10.20
N ARG A 70 6.48 -10.95 -8.92
CA ARG A 70 5.09 -10.79 -8.46
C ARG A 70 4.50 -9.43 -8.86
N LEU A 71 5.25 -8.34 -8.69
CA LEU A 71 4.78 -7.00 -9.09
C LEU A 71 4.58 -6.89 -10.60
N GLN A 72 5.46 -7.49 -11.40
CA GLN A 72 5.29 -7.55 -12.86
C GLN A 72 4.06 -8.36 -13.26
N GLU A 73 3.81 -9.50 -12.60
CA GLU A 73 2.62 -10.32 -12.85
C GLU A 73 1.34 -9.54 -12.55
N ILE A 74 1.27 -8.86 -11.39
CA ILE A 74 0.11 -8.01 -11.03
C ILE A 74 -0.06 -6.88 -12.03
N ARG A 75 1.04 -6.17 -12.36
CA ARG A 75 1.01 -5.04 -13.30
C ARG A 75 0.52 -5.42 -14.69
N ASN A 76 0.88 -6.61 -15.17
CA ASN A 76 0.48 -7.11 -16.48
C ASN A 76 -0.98 -7.59 -16.54
N ASP A 77 -1.57 -7.91 -15.40
CA ASP A 77 -2.95 -8.40 -15.30
C ASP A 77 -3.97 -7.24 -15.21
N ILE A 78 -3.56 -6.10 -14.64
CA ILE A 78 -4.40 -4.91 -14.45
C ILE A 78 -4.65 -4.19 -15.79
N ARG A 79 -5.90 -3.81 -16.04
CA ARG A 79 -6.29 -2.95 -17.16
C ARG A 79 -6.86 -1.64 -16.64
N GLU A 80 -6.60 -0.54 -17.35
CA GLU A 80 -7.14 0.78 -17.02
C GLU A 80 -8.68 0.82 -17.03
N SER A 81 -9.31 -0.06 -17.81
CA SER A 81 -10.78 -0.18 -17.89
C SER A 81 -11.40 -1.01 -16.76
N ASP A 82 -10.59 -1.60 -15.88
CA ASP A 82 -11.10 -2.42 -14.78
C ASP A 82 -11.80 -1.54 -13.73
N ASN A 83 -12.57 -2.17 -12.85
CA ASN A 83 -13.05 -1.47 -11.66
C ASN A 83 -11.92 -1.33 -10.65
N ASN A 84 -12.12 -0.48 -9.64
CA ASN A 84 -11.19 -0.33 -8.54
C ASN A 84 -10.87 -1.67 -7.85
N TYR A 85 -9.60 -1.82 -7.47
CA TYR A 85 -9.14 -2.98 -6.70
C TYR A 85 -9.27 -2.71 -5.21
N ILE A 86 -9.76 -3.73 -4.49
CA ILE A 86 -9.83 -3.71 -3.03
C ILE A 86 -8.76 -4.66 -2.49
N PHE A 87 -7.74 -4.10 -1.85
CA PHE A 87 -6.80 -4.87 -1.04
C PHE A 87 -7.40 -5.06 0.35
N TYR A 88 -7.54 -6.31 0.76
CA TYR A 88 -8.10 -6.70 2.05
C TYR A 88 -7.16 -7.70 2.72
N ALA A 89 -6.75 -7.41 3.95
CA ALA A 89 -5.89 -8.30 4.74
C ALA A 89 -6.17 -8.19 6.23
N GLU A 90 -5.99 -9.28 6.97
CA GLU A 90 -6.00 -9.26 8.44
C GLU A 90 -4.69 -8.64 8.95
N LEU A 91 -4.79 -7.78 9.95
CA LEU A 91 -3.65 -7.23 10.66
C LEU A 91 -3.00 -8.33 11.50
N LYS A 92 -1.68 -8.48 11.37
CA LYS A 92 -0.93 -9.40 12.22
C LYS A 92 -1.06 -8.95 13.68
N LYS A 93 -1.31 -9.92 14.57
CA LYS A 93 -1.36 -9.72 16.02
C LYS A 93 0.04 -9.54 16.60
#